data_AF-A0A1F2RYG7-F1
#
_entry.id   AF-A0A1F2RYG7-F1
#
_cell.length_a   1.000
_cell.length_b   1.000
_cell.length_c   1.000
_cell.angle_alpha   90.00
_cell.angle_beta   90.00
_cell.angle_gamma   90.00
#
_symmetry.space_group_name_H-M   'P 1'
#
loop_
_entity.id
_entity.type
_entity.pdbx_description
1 polymer ?
#
loop_
_entity_poly.entity_id
_entity_poly.type
_entity_poly.pdbx_seq_one_letter_code
_entity_poly.pdbx_strand_id
1 'polypeptide(L)'
;MFLKEKKVNRKLIRPSLTDLKEPNSMAPRGALPRKKPAPPEQTNAENFYYVKQMQARTPMVIVMQDGEQIRGVIEWYDKACIKLHRQGEPNLLIYKPNIKYLYKENDQGEKG
;
A
#
# COMPACT_ATOMS: atom_id res chain seq x y z
N MET A 1 -17.97 -10.70 35.45
CA MET A 1 -18.92 -10.70 34.32
C MET A 1 -18.12 -10.39 33.06
N PHE A 2 -18.06 -11.32 32.11
CA PHE A 2 -17.31 -11.16 30.86
C PHE A 2 -18.21 -10.59 29.77
N LEU A 3 -17.87 -9.41 29.24
CA LEU A 3 -18.54 -8.81 28.10
C LEU A 3 -18.03 -9.48 26.81
N LYS A 4 -18.84 -10.35 26.22
CA LYS A 4 -18.53 -11.00 24.93
C LYS A 4 -18.76 -9.99 23.80
N GLU A 5 -17.71 -9.59 23.10
CA GLU A 5 -17.79 -8.77 21.89
C GLU A 5 -18.67 -9.41 20.81
N LYS A 6 -19.53 -8.59 20.17
CA LYS A 6 -20.34 -8.96 19.02
C LYS A 6 -19.47 -9.05 17.76
N LYS A 7 -19.34 -10.26 17.23
CA LYS A 7 -18.66 -10.54 15.96
C LYS A 7 -19.54 -10.09 14.78
N VAL A 8 -19.22 -8.97 14.14
CA VAL A 8 -19.94 -8.49 12.94
C VAL A 8 -19.54 -9.35 11.74
N ASN A 9 -20.47 -10.17 11.26
CA ASN A 9 -20.31 -11.07 10.12
C ASN A 9 -20.63 -10.29 8.84
N ARG A 10 -19.62 -9.60 8.26
CA ARG A 10 -19.77 -8.95 6.94
C ARG A 10 -19.65 -10.00 5.85
N LYS A 11 -20.67 -10.85 5.72
CA LYS A 11 -20.76 -11.80 4.61
C LYS A 11 -20.91 -11.01 3.32
N LEU A 12 -19.97 -11.20 2.40
CA LEU A 12 -20.10 -10.76 1.01
C LEU A 12 -21.23 -11.58 0.38
N ILE A 13 -22.36 -10.95 0.07
CA ILE A 13 -23.46 -11.61 -0.65
C ILE A 13 -22.98 -11.81 -2.09
N ARG A 14 -22.63 -13.04 -2.44
CA ARG A 14 -22.43 -13.46 -3.83
C ARG A 14 -23.73 -14.11 -4.29
N PRO A 15 -24.49 -13.53 -5.24
CA PRO A 15 -25.53 -14.29 -5.92
C PRO A 15 -24.88 -15.54 -6.53
N SER A 16 -25.35 -16.74 -6.15
CA SER A 16 -24.84 -17.96 -6.79
C SER A 16 -25.44 -18.05 -8.18
N LEU A 17 -24.59 -18.00 -9.20
CA LEU A 17 -24.98 -18.32 -10.56
C LEU A 17 -25.09 -19.85 -10.64
N THR A 18 -26.26 -20.37 -10.29
CA THR A 18 -26.56 -21.80 -10.34
C THR A 18 -27.92 -21.99 -10.99
N ASP A 19 -27.93 -21.89 -12.32
CA ASP A 19 -28.98 -22.43 -13.18
C ASP A 19 -28.37 -22.98 -14.47
N LEU A 20 -27.49 -23.97 -14.34
CA LEU A 20 -27.14 -24.90 -15.42
C LEU A 20 -26.94 -26.32 -14.82
N LYS A 21 -28.08 -26.94 -14.49
CA LYS A 21 -28.49 -28.35 -14.80
C LYS A 21 -27.38 -29.24 -15.44
N GLU A 22 -26.93 -30.38 -14.91
CA GLU A 22 -27.59 -31.68 -14.56
C GLU A 22 -26.74 -32.58 -13.60
N PRO A 23 -27.32 -33.68 -13.05
CA PRO A 23 -26.74 -34.47 -11.95
C PRO A 23 -26.12 -35.81 -12.41
N ASN A 24 -24.91 -36.17 -11.96
CA ASN A 24 -24.60 -37.56 -11.57
C ASN A 24 -23.28 -37.75 -10.80
N SER A 25 -23.31 -38.75 -9.91
CA SER A 25 -22.21 -39.53 -9.30
C SER A 25 -21.20 -38.90 -8.33
N MET A 26 -21.46 -39.15 -7.04
CA MET A 26 -20.56 -39.61 -5.96
C MET A 26 -19.05 -39.32 -6.07
N ALA A 27 -18.53 -38.45 -5.19
CA ALA A 27 -17.16 -38.52 -4.69
C ALA A 27 -17.06 -38.01 -3.22
N PRO A 28 -16.18 -38.58 -2.37
CA PRO A 28 -16.27 -38.51 -0.92
C PRO A 28 -15.65 -37.25 -0.29
N ARG A 29 -16.06 -37.05 0.96
CA ARG A 29 -15.76 -35.97 1.93
C ARG A 29 -14.28 -35.53 1.99
N GLY A 30 -14.10 -34.20 2.09
CA GLY A 30 -13.16 -33.64 3.07
C GLY A 30 -11.83 -33.07 2.55
N ALA A 31 -11.86 -32.11 1.61
CA ALA A 31 -10.72 -31.22 1.40
C ALA A 31 -10.97 -29.87 2.08
N LEU A 32 -10.43 -29.69 3.28
CA LEU A 32 -10.38 -28.38 3.94
C LEU A 32 -9.62 -27.41 3.02
N PRO A 33 -10.19 -26.23 2.68
CA PRO A 33 -9.46 -25.24 1.91
C PRO A 33 -8.24 -24.81 2.72
N ARG A 34 -7.03 -25.16 2.24
CA ARG A 34 -5.76 -24.65 2.77
C ARG A 34 -5.86 -23.13 2.79
N LYS A 35 -6.10 -22.56 3.97
CA LYS A 35 -6.04 -21.12 4.19
C LYS A 35 -4.61 -20.71 3.85
N LYS A 36 -4.43 -20.00 2.73
CA LYS A 36 -3.16 -19.35 2.44
C LYS A 36 -2.78 -18.55 3.69
N PRO A 37 -1.57 -18.73 4.26
CA PRO A 37 -1.16 -17.95 5.41
C PRO A 37 -1.32 -16.47 5.07
N ALA A 38 -1.74 -15.68 6.04
CA ALA A 38 -1.83 -14.23 5.87
C ALA A 38 -0.48 -13.72 5.35
N PRO A 39 -0.46 -12.73 4.43
CA PRO A 39 0.79 -12.14 3.98
C PRO A 39 1.61 -11.72 5.20
N PRO A 40 2.93 -11.97 5.19
CA PRO A 40 3.78 -11.53 6.28
C PRO A 40 3.60 -10.02 6.50
N GLU A 41 3.58 -9.61 7.76
CA GLU A 41 3.40 -8.22 8.16
C GLU A 41 4.47 -7.29 7.53
N GLN A 42 5.64 -7.85 7.22
CA GLN A 42 6.72 -7.18 6.51
C GLN A 42 6.83 -7.68 5.06
N THR A 43 6.41 -6.84 4.11
CA THR A 43 6.41 -7.15 2.67
C THR A 43 7.58 -6.52 1.91
N ASN A 44 8.41 -5.71 2.58
CA ASN A 44 9.52 -4.91 2.01
C ASN A 44 9.12 -3.92 0.89
N ALA A 45 7.84 -3.76 0.59
CA ALA A 45 7.35 -2.92 -0.51
C ALA A 45 7.83 -1.46 -0.40
N GLU A 46 7.89 -0.93 0.82
CA GLU A 46 8.40 0.42 1.09
C GLU A 46 9.88 0.56 0.71
N ASN A 47 10.72 -0.38 1.15
CA ASN A 47 12.15 -0.38 0.82
C ASN A 47 12.35 -0.44 -0.70
N PHE A 48 11.62 -1.32 -1.39
CA PHE A 48 11.67 -1.42 -2.84
C PHE A 48 11.26 -0.11 -3.53
N TYR A 49 10.24 0.58 -3.02
CA TYR A 49 9.78 1.84 -3.57
C TYR A 49 10.86 2.93 -3.48
N TYR A 50 11.42 3.15 -2.28
CA TYR A 50 12.44 4.17 -2.07
C TYR A 50 13.72 3.89 -2.83
N VAL A 51 14.22 2.65 -2.77
CA VAL A 51 15.44 2.24 -3.49
C VAL A 51 15.26 2.50 -4.99
N LYS A 52 14.10 2.16 -5.56
CA LYS A 52 13.81 2.41 -6.98
C LYS A 52 13.80 3.90 -7.32
N GLN A 53 13.18 4.75 -6.49
CA GLN A 53 13.14 6.20 -6.75
C GLN A 53 14.52 6.86 -6.61
N MET A 54 15.32 6.42 -5.64
CA MET A 54 16.69 6.91 -5.43
C MET A 54 17.61 6.54 -6.61
N GLN A 55 17.59 5.28 -7.04
CA GLN A 55 18.41 4.81 -8.16
C GLN A 55 18.07 5.53 -9.46
N ALA A 56 16.78 5.72 -9.74
CA ALA A 56 16.31 6.44 -10.91
C ALA A 56 16.41 7.97 -10.77
N ARG A 57 16.85 8.49 -9.62
CA ARG A 57 16.82 9.93 -9.27
C ARG A 57 15.49 10.58 -9.66
N THR A 58 14.39 9.88 -9.36
CA THR A 58 13.06 10.29 -9.81
C THR A 58 12.65 11.60 -9.13
N PRO A 59 12.21 12.62 -9.89
CA PRO A 59 11.61 13.81 -9.32
C PRO A 59 10.33 13.43 -8.57
N MET A 60 10.30 13.74 -7.29
CA MET A 60 9.22 13.41 -6.36
C MET A 60 8.60 14.68 -5.79
N VAL A 61 7.32 14.60 -5.49
CA VAL A 61 6.63 15.60 -4.67
C VAL A 61 6.17 14.95 -3.37
N ILE A 62 6.53 15.58 -2.26
CA ILE A 62 6.15 15.19 -0.91
C ILE A 62 5.09 16.16 -0.45
N VAL A 63 3.90 15.63 -0.14
CA VAL A 63 2.82 16.41 0.44
C VAL A 63 2.85 16.20 1.95
N MET A 64 3.01 17.29 2.68
CA MET A 64 3.06 17.33 4.13
C MET A 64 1.63 17.28 4.72
N GLN A 65 1.50 17.01 6.02
CA GLN A 65 0.18 16.94 6.67
C GLN A 65 -0.63 18.24 6.62
N ASP A 66 0.05 19.39 6.64
CA ASP A 66 -0.52 20.73 6.50
C ASP A 66 -0.88 21.11 5.05
N GLY A 67 -0.49 20.27 4.08
CA GLY A 67 -0.71 20.50 2.66
C GLY A 67 0.45 21.17 1.93
N GLU A 68 1.55 21.49 2.61
CA GLU A 68 2.78 21.97 1.96
C GLU A 68 3.30 20.92 0.97
N GLN A 69 3.75 21.38 -0.21
CA GLN A 69 4.27 20.51 -1.26
C GLN A 69 5.76 20.79 -1.48
N ILE A 70 6.59 19.81 -1.15
CA ILE A 70 8.05 19.91 -1.28
C ILE A 70 8.48 19.05 -2.46
N ARG A 71 9.19 19.65 -3.42
CA ARG A 71 9.65 18.98 -4.64
C ARG A 71 11.14 18.69 -4.56
N GLY A 72 11.56 17.53 -5.04
CA GLY A 72 12.99 17.19 -5.10
C GLY A 72 13.25 15.73 -5.41
N VAL A 73 14.50 15.31 -5.24
CA VAL A 73 14.94 13.93 -5.44
C VAL A 73 15.31 13.32 -4.09
N ILE A 74 14.83 12.11 -3.82
CA ILE A 74 15.18 11.37 -2.60
C ILE A 74 16.62 10.88 -2.75
N GLU A 75 17.51 11.32 -1.87
CA GLU A 75 18.92 10.89 -1.85
C GLU A 75 19.16 9.73 -0.88
N TRP A 76 18.38 9.67 0.20
CA TRP A 76 18.55 8.71 1.27
C TRP A 76 17.23 8.51 2.02
N TYR A 77 17.02 7.32 2.55
CA TYR A 77 15.88 6.99 3.41
C TYR A 77 16.36 6.19 4.62
N ASP A 78 15.60 6.32 5.70
CA ASP A 78 15.68 5.45 6.87
C ASP A 78 14.25 5.17 7.37
N LYS A 79 14.12 4.44 8.48
CA LYS A 79 12.84 4.08 9.07
C LYS A 79 11.98 5.31 9.36
N ALA A 80 12.55 6.36 9.93
CA ALA A 80 11.79 7.51 10.43
C ALA A 80 11.79 8.75 9.52
N CYS A 81 12.74 8.86 8.59
CA CYS A 81 12.90 10.07 7.78
C CYS A 81 13.46 9.79 6.38
N ILE A 82 13.40 10.80 5.52
CA ILE A 82 13.97 10.80 4.18
C ILE A 82 14.75 12.10 3.95
N LYS A 83 15.88 12.01 3.26
CA LYS A 83 16.67 13.17 2.83
C LYS A 83 16.29 13.53 1.41
N LEU A 84 15.78 14.74 1.23
CA LEU A 84 15.38 15.29 -0.05
C LEU A 84 16.39 16.33 -0.52
N HIS A 85 16.91 16.17 -1.74
CA HIS A 85 17.69 17.19 -2.42
C HIS A 85 16.77 18.06 -3.28
N ARG A 86 16.86 19.37 -3.09
CA ARG A 86 16.07 20.38 -3.81
C ARG A 86 16.98 21.15 -4.78
N GLN A 87 16.45 21.49 -5.95
CA GLN A 87 17.22 22.28 -6.92
C GLN A 87 17.31 23.74 -6.46
N GLY A 88 18.52 24.25 -6.30
CA GLY A 88 18.76 25.65 -5.91
C GLY A 88 18.45 25.99 -4.46
N GLU A 89 18.07 25.01 -3.64
CA GLU A 89 17.74 25.18 -2.23
C GLU A 89 18.48 24.17 -1.34
N PRO A 90 18.61 24.44 -0.03
CA PRO A 90 19.20 23.47 0.90
C PRO A 90 18.42 22.15 0.96
N ASN A 91 19.16 21.06 1.18
CA ASN A 91 18.59 19.73 1.38
C ASN A 91 17.76 19.69 2.66
N LEU A 92 16.67 18.94 2.63
CA LEU A 92 15.76 18.76 3.76
C LEU A 92 15.83 17.33 4.28
N LEU A 93 15.77 17.19 5.60
CA LEU A 93 15.52 15.90 6.25
C LEU A 93 14.08 15.91 6.76
N ILE A 94 13.23 15.13 6.12
CA ILE A 94 11.78 15.12 6.36
C ILE A 94 11.42 13.87 7.16
N TYR A 95 10.79 14.06 8.32
CA TYR A 95 10.27 12.97 9.14
C TYR A 95 9.00 12.39 8.50
N LYS A 96 8.96 11.07 8.30
CA LYS A 96 7.84 10.35 7.68
C LYS A 96 6.50 10.56 8.37
N PRO A 97 6.40 10.66 9.72
CA PRO A 97 5.15 11.00 10.37
C PRO A 97 4.50 12.29 9.86
N ASN A 98 5.29 13.26 9.38
CA ASN A 98 4.78 14.54 8.86
C ASN A 98 4.42 14.48 7.37
N ILE A 99 4.64 13.34 6.71
CA ILE A 99 4.31 13.14 5.30
C ILE A 99 2.90 12.58 5.19
N LYS A 100 2.06 13.22 4.40
CA LYS A 100 0.71 12.75 4.07
C LYS A 100 0.75 11.71 2.96
N TYR A 101 1.41 12.04 1.84
CA TYR A 101 1.67 11.11 0.73
C TYR A 101 2.80 11.64 -0.16
N LEU A 102 3.32 10.77 -1.03
CA LEU A 102 4.34 11.10 -2.02
C LEU A 102 3.86 10.62 -3.39
N TYR A 103 4.23 11.33 -4.44
CA TYR A 103 3.98 10.92 -5.82
C TYR A 103 5.13 11.38 -6.73
N LYS A 104 5.27 10.76 -7.90
CA LYS A 104 6.27 11.19 -8.88
C LYS A 104 5.78 12.48 -9.52
N GLU A 105 6.65 13.46 -9.69
CA GLU A 105 6.25 14.76 -10.25
C GLU A 105 5.54 14.65 -11.60
N ASN A 106 5.98 13.72 -12.45
CA ASN A 106 5.39 13.48 -13.77
C ASN A 106 3.96 12.92 -13.74
N ASP A 107 3.54 12.28 -12.64
CA ASP A 107 2.21 11.65 -12.55
C ASP A 107 1.08 12.69 -12.44
N GLN A 108 1.39 13.98 -12.20
CA GLN A 108 0.39 15.07 -12.25
C GLN A 108 0.08 15.59 -13.66
N GLY A 109 0.91 15.26 -14.66
CA GLY A 109 0.74 15.75 -16.03
C GLY A 109 -0.34 15.02 -16.86
N GLU A 110 -0.83 13.86 -16.41
CA GLU A 110 -1.78 13.03 -17.19
C GLU A 110 -3.27 13.33 -16.91
N LYS A 111 -3.59 14.42 -16.21
CA LYS A 111 -4.98 14.86 -15.94
C LYS A 111 -5.35 16.21 -16.57
N GLY A 112 -4.62 16.65 -17.60
CA GLY A 112 -4.92 17.85 -18.39
C GLY A 112 -5.52 17.51 -19.74
#